data_AF-A0A2J6QH38-F1
#
_entry.id   AF-A0A2J6QH38-F1
#
_cell.length_a   1.000
_cell.length_b   1.000
_cell.length_c   1.000
_cell.angle_alpha   90.00
_cell.angle_beta   90.00
_cell.angle_gamma   90.00
#
_symmetry.space_group_name_H-M   'P 1'
#
loop_
_entity.id
_entity.type
_entity.pdbx_description
1 polymer ?
#
loop_
_entity_poly.entity_id
_entity_poly.type
_entity_poly.pdbx_seq_one_letter_code
_entity_poly.pdbx_strand_id
1 'polypeptide(L)'
;MQIRLVQIQSYQGVAYEPGLFQQFQLFRAAGLFLRYSSCTFRCFFNDLSSVFNTIALCPRVLLRKPSYQTLLAIYLFKHFLASALTGITFVSAGFNITIVYVDCDPISTPSEIQTILGDLATLNIAVGYNLGNVTAYTGGNNLTQELGLLGAKNLVTDALVQTASDVDAAGRLSVEDSTSVLDSISVIHDQLLLVLSGFRGKASAFEAAGLSASVLAGMQTHHAHEIILYDAIEAKAQPTDVPSFLSLEASLGTAYNVAIAEFS
;
A
#
# COMPACT_ATOMS: atom_id res chain seq x y z
N MET A 1 37.88 -15.68 3.23
CA MET A 1 37.17 -14.44 2.83
C MET A 1 36.98 -13.60 4.09
N GLN A 2 37.78 -12.54 4.27
CA GLN A 2 37.70 -11.64 5.44
C GLN A 2 36.72 -10.51 5.12
N ILE A 3 35.73 -10.30 5.98
CA ILE A 3 34.88 -9.10 5.99
C ILE A 3 35.52 -8.11 6.96
N ARG A 4 35.98 -6.96 6.47
CA ARG A 4 36.31 -5.81 7.33
C ARG A 4 35.07 -4.93 7.44
N LEU A 5 34.60 -4.70 8.67
CA LEU A 5 33.67 -3.61 8.97
C LEU A 5 34.43 -2.28 8.94
N VAL A 6 33.89 -1.30 8.24
CA VAL A 6 34.28 0.11 8.36
C VAL A 6 33.20 0.82 9.19
N GLN A 7 33.54 1.22 10.40
CA GLN A 7 32.78 2.21 11.17
C GLN A 7 32.99 3.58 10.54
N ILE A 8 31.91 4.34 10.32
CA ILE A 8 31.99 5.75 9.96
C ILE A 8 31.49 6.60 11.13
N GLN A 9 32.39 7.46 11.62
CA GLN A 9 32.16 8.46 12.66
C GLN A 9 31.23 9.59 12.17
N SER A 10 30.42 10.12 13.08
CA SER A 10 29.50 11.23 12.85
C SER A 10 30.24 12.56 12.66
N TYR A 11 30.00 13.23 11.54
CA TYR A 11 30.36 14.63 11.34
C TYR A 11 29.19 15.52 11.78
N GLN A 12 29.43 16.40 12.75
CA GLN A 12 28.49 17.43 13.18
C GLN A 12 28.81 18.75 12.48
N GLY A 13 27.79 19.44 12.00
CA GLY A 13 27.88 20.88 11.69
C GLY A 13 27.25 21.30 10.38
N VAL A 14 25.92 21.30 10.29
CA VAL A 14 25.14 22.27 9.49
C VAL A 14 23.80 22.47 10.19
N ALA A 15 23.32 23.72 10.31
CA ALA A 15 22.01 24.04 10.87
C ALA A 15 20.90 23.49 9.96
N TYR A 16 19.99 22.68 10.52
CA TYR A 16 18.89 22.05 9.79
C TYR A 16 17.56 22.74 10.06
N GLU A 17 16.77 22.95 9.01
CA GLU A 17 15.33 23.23 9.15
C GLU A 17 14.62 22.01 9.78
N PRO A 18 13.74 22.20 10.78
CA PRO A 18 13.12 21.09 11.53
C PRO A 18 12.32 20.09 10.68
N GLY A 19 11.82 20.50 9.50
CA GLY A 19 10.98 19.64 8.65
C GLY A 19 11.74 18.60 7.83
N LEU A 20 13.00 18.86 7.46
CA LEU A 20 13.79 17.96 6.62
C LEU A 20 14.38 16.77 7.40
N PHE A 21 14.64 16.95 8.70
CA PHE A 21 15.22 15.90 9.53
C PHE A 21 14.25 14.76 9.82
N GLN A 22 12.94 15.03 9.93
CA GLN A 22 11.92 13.98 10.10
C GLN A 22 11.74 13.12 8.84
N GLN A 23 11.78 13.73 7.65
CA GLN A 23 11.76 12.96 6.39
C GLN A 23 13.04 12.11 6.26
N PHE A 24 14.20 12.64 6.65
CA PHE A 24 15.47 11.92 6.55
C PHE A 24 15.59 10.70 7.48
N GLN A 25 14.96 10.73 8.67
CA GLN A 25 14.94 9.58 9.58
C GLN A 25 13.99 8.47 9.09
N LEU A 26 12.89 8.82 8.42
CA LEU A 26 12.03 7.86 7.71
C LEU A 26 12.79 7.15 6.57
N PHE A 27 13.66 7.85 5.85
CA PHE A 27 14.50 7.27 4.79
C PHE A 27 15.70 6.45 5.29
N ARG A 28 16.20 6.69 6.51
CA ARG A 28 17.30 5.89 7.08
C ARG A 28 16.85 4.53 7.61
N ALA A 29 15.60 4.42 8.08
CA ALA A 29 15.04 3.15 8.55
C ALA A 29 14.49 2.29 7.40
N ALA A 30 14.02 2.91 6.32
CA ALA A 30 13.58 2.21 5.12
C ALA A 30 14.61 2.37 4.01
N GLY A 31 15.51 1.39 3.85
CA GLY A 31 16.23 1.25 2.59
C GLY A 31 15.22 1.34 1.45
N LEU A 32 15.40 2.31 0.54
CA LEU A 32 14.47 2.54 -0.56
C LEU A 32 14.59 1.38 -1.55
N PHE A 33 13.86 0.30 -1.29
CA PHE A 33 13.67 -0.79 -2.22
C PHE A 33 12.44 -0.48 -3.06
N LEU A 34 12.65 0.10 -4.24
CA LEU A 34 11.61 0.07 -5.27
C LEU A 34 11.60 -1.34 -5.88
N ARG A 35 10.83 -2.24 -5.26
CA ARG A 35 10.44 -3.51 -5.89
C ARG A 35 9.20 -3.22 -6.74
N TYR A 36 9.41 -3.07 -8.03
CA TYR A 36 8.39 -3.45 -9.00
C TYR A 36 8.65 -4.92 -9.37
N SER A 37 7.58 -5.68 -9.54
CA SER A 37 7.43 -7.15 -9.55
C SER A 37 8.29 -7.97 -10.54
N SER A 38 9.44 -7.47 -10.97
CA SER A 38 10.52 -8.22 -11.64
C SER A 38 11.82 -7.42 -11.86
N CYS A 39 11.95 -6.19 -11.34
CA CYS A 39 13.15 -5.36 -11.53
C CYS A 39 13.73 -4.87 -10.20
N THR A 40 14.99 -5.19 -9.93
CA THR A 40 15.75 -4.55 -8.85
C THR A 40 16.58 -3.43 -9.45
N PHE A 41 16.18 -2.18 -9.25
CA PHE A 41 17.07 -1.04 -9.52
C PHE A 41 18.06 -0.92 -8.36
N ARG A 42 19.33 -1.23 -8.60
CA ARG A 42 20.44 -0.88 -7.70
C ARG A 42 21.25 0.24 -8.33
N CYS A 43 21.05 1.45 -7.84
CA CYS A 43 22.00 2.53 -8.09
C CYS A 43 23.17 2.36 -7.11
N PHE A 44 24.35 2.00 -7.61
CA PHE A 44 25.59 2.04 -6.82
C PHE A 44 26.22 3.42 -6.96
N PHE A 45 26.39 4.13 -5.85
CA PHE A 45 27.13 5.38 -5.80
C PHE A 45 28.41 5.14 -5.00
N ASN A 46 29.57 5.35 -5.63
CA ASN A 46 30.87 5.16 -4.98
C ASN A 46 31.38 6.42 -4.25
N ASP A 47 30.67 7.56 -4.37
CA ASP A 47 31.08 8.82 -3.76
C ASP A 47 29.85 9.65 -3.34
N LEU A 48 29.90 10.24 -2.14
CA LEU A 48 28.81 11.03 -1.54
C LEU A 48 28.68 12.43 -2.18
N SER A 49 29.73 12.91 -2.86
CA SER A 49 29.74 14.22 -3.52
C SER A 49 28.87 14.28 -4.79
N SER A 50 28.47 13.13 -5.36
CA SER A 50 27.67 13.05 -6.59
C SER A 50 26.15 12.98 -6.38
N VAL A 51 25.66 12.97 -5.14
CA VAL A 51 24.22 12.82 -4.84
C VAL A 51 23.43 14.08 -5.20
N PHE A 52 24.04 15.27 -5.13
CA PHE A 52 23.32 16.54 -5.31
C PHE A 52 23.11 16.94 -6.78
N ASN A 53 23.98 16.52 -7.71
CA ASN A 53 23.86 16.88 -9.13
C ASN A 53 23.14 15.82 -10.00
N THR A 54 22.81 14.65 -9.44
CA THR A 54 22.28 13.52 -10.22
C THR A 54 20.83 13.15 -9.86
N ILE A 55 20.10 14.04 -9.18
CA ILE A 55 18.65 13.89 -8.95
C ILE A 55 17.86 14.13 -10.26
N ALA A 56 18.49 14.71 -11.29
CA ALA A 56 17.86 15.03 -12.57
C ALA A 56 17.67 13.83 -13.54
N LEU A 57 18.20 12.64 -13.25
CA LEU A 57 18.17 11.49 -14.17
C LEU A 57 17.31 10.30 -13.72
N CYS A 58 16.69 10.36 -12.53
CA CYS A 58 15.56 9.49 -12.20
C CYS A 58 14.27 10.24 -12.50
N PRO A 59 13.45 9.85 -13.50
CA PRO A 59 12.19 10.53 -13.73
C PRO A 59 11.29 10.33 -12.50
N ARG A 60 10.93 11.43 -11.83
CA ARG A 60 9.77 11.48 -10.94
C ARG A 60 8.52 11.23 -11.81
N VAL A 61 8.04 9.99 -11.86
CA VAL A 61 6.68 9.69 -12.33
C VAL A 61 5.80 9.51 -11.09
N LEU A 62 5.41 10.65 -10.51
CA LEU A 62 4.30 10.74 -9.57
C LEU A 62 3.10 11.28 -10.33
N LEU A 63 2.41 10.45 -11.13
CA LEU A 63 1.07 10.75 -11.64
C LEU A 63 0.25 9.46 -11.79
N ARG A 64 -1.02 9.55 -11.35
CA ARG A 64 -2.14 8.60 -11.52
C ARG A 64 -2.07 7.77 -12.81
N LYS A 65 -2.47 6.49 -12.71
CA LYS A 65 -2.62 5.47 -13.78
C LYS A 65 -2.37 6.04 -15.20
N PRO A 66 -1.17 5.86 -15.80
CA PRO A 66 -0.96 6.24 -17.19
C PRO A 66 -1.91 5.41 -18.06
N SER A 67 -2.65 6.06 -18.95
CA SER A 67 -3.47 5.37 -19.96
C SER A 67 -2.59 4.45 -20.81
N TYR A 68 -3.17 3.42 -21.45
CA TYR A 68 -2.45 2.54 -22.37
C TYR A 68 -1.63 3.33 -23.42
N GLN A 69 -2.15 4.47 -23.88
CA GLN A 69 -1.42 5.36 -24.79
C GLN A 69 -0.21 6.05 -24.15
N THR A 70 -0.24 6.34 -22.85
CA THR A 70 0.89 6.90 -22.12
C THR A 70 1.98 5.84 -21.91
N LEU A 71 1.60 4.59 -21.61
CA LEU A 71 2.53 3.47 -21.54
C LEU A 71 3.15 3.15 -22.91
N LEU A 72 2.34 3.21 -23.99
CA LEU A 72 2.81 3.03 -25.36
C LEU A 72 3.74 4.16 -25.80
N ALA A 73 3.46 5.42 -25.42
CA ALA A 73 4.34 6.56 -25.68
C ALA A 73 5.68 6.44 -24.93
N ILE A 74 5.67 5.97 -23.68
CA ILE A 74 6.90 5.69 -22.92
C ILE A 74 7.68 4.53 -23.54
N TYR A 75 6.99 3.49 -24.02
CA TYR A 75 7.59 2.36 -24.71
C TYR A 75 8.23 2.78 -26.05
N LEU A 76 7.52 3.56 -26.86
CA LEU A 76 8.01 4.11 -28.12
C LEU A 76 9.16 5.11 -27.89
N PHE A 77 9.10 5.92 -26.85
CA PHE A 77 10.18 6.84 -26.46
C PHE A 77 11.44 6.08 -26.00
N LYS A 78 11.28 4.98 -25.25
CA LYS A 78 12.36 4.06 -24.91
C LYS A 78 12.99 3.39 -26.14
N HIS A 79 12.19 2.96 -27.12
CA HIS A 79 12.71 2.37 -28.36
C HIS A 79 13.32 3.41 -29.31
N PHE A 80 12.83 4.65 -29.31
CA PHE A 80 13.44 5.77 -30.03
C PHE A 80 14.80 6.13 -29.42
N LEU A 81 14.92 6.13 -28.09
CA LEU A 81 16.22 6.31 -27.40
C LEU A 81 17.16 5.11 -27.58
N ALA A 82 16.65 3.88 -27.57
CA ALA A 82 17.45 2.68 -27.78
C ALA A 82 17.97 2.55 -29.23
N SER A 83 17.23 3.06 -30.22
CA SER A 83 17.69 3.09 -31.61
C SER A 83 18.58 4.31 -31.95
N ALA A 84 18.55 5.37 -31.14
CA ALA A 84 19.41 6.55 -31.31
C ALA A 84 20.76 6.49 -30.55
N LEU A 85 20.97 5.52 -29.66
CA LEU A 85 22.12 5.50 -28.73
C LEU A 85 22.89 4.17 -28.69
N THR A 86 22.98 3.45 -29.81
CA THR A 86 24.04 2.45 -29.96
C THR A 86 25.38 3.17 -30.20
N GLY A 87 26.07 3.49 -29.10
CA GLY A 87 27.49 3.84 -29.10
C GLY A 87 27.81 5.32 -28.91
N ILE A 88 27.49 5.91 -27.76
CA ILE A 88 28.15 7.15 -27.32
C ILE A 88 29.02 6.86 -26.10
N THR A 89 30.34 6.97 -26.27
CA THR A 89 31.32 7.00 -25.20
C THR A 89 31.60 8.46 -24.85
N PHE A 90 31.18 8.94 -23.68
CA PHE A 90 31.62 10.24 -23.18
C PHE A 90 32.94 10.05 -22.42
N VAL A 91 34.04 10.53 -22.98
CA VAL A 91 35.32 10.63 -22.27
C VAL A 91 35.48 12.06 -21.80
N SER A 92 35.13 12.34 -20.55
CA SER A 92 35.59 13.54 -19.86
C SER A 92 36.23 13.15 -18.53
N ALA A 93 37.46 13.64 -18.33
CA ALA A 93 38.19 13.68 -17.07
C ALA A 93 38.11 12.42 -16.17
N GLY A 94 38.44 11.24 -16.70
CA GLY A 94 38.90 10.12 -15.87
C GLY A 94 37.84 9.27 -15.15
N PHE A 95 36.57 9.35 -15.54
CA PHE A 95 35.52 8.46 -15.02
C PHE A 95 34.97 7.54 -16.12
N ASN A 96 35.08 6.22 -15.89
CA ASN A 96 34.39 5.22 -16.71
C ASN A 96 33.02 4.94 -16.10
N ILE A 97 31.96 5.32 -16.80
CA ILE A 97 30.57 4.93 -16.46
C ILE A 97 30.19 3.80 -17.40
N THR A 98 30.12 2.58 -16.88
CA THR A 98 29.55 1.45 -17.61
C THR A 98 28.05 1.42 -17.36
N ILE A 99 27.25 1.73 -18.39
CA ILE A 99 25.81 1.54 -18.35
C ILE A 99 25.53 0.12 -18.82
N VAL A 100 25.19 -0.78 -17.88
CA VAL A 100 24.71 -2.13 -18.21
C VAL A 100 23.20 -2.03 -18.41
N TYR A 101 22.74 -2.21 -19.64
CA TYR A 101 21.32 -2.43 -19.91
C TYR A 101 21.01 -3.89 -19.57
N VAL A 102 20.18 -4.09 -18.55
CA VAL A 102 19.54 -5.37 -18.30
C VAL A 102 18.30 -5.40 -19.19
N ASP A 103 18.23 -6.36 -20.12
CA ASP A 103 16.99 -6.64 -20.82
C ASP A 103 15.95 -7.04 -19.78
N CYS A 104 14.96 -6.16 -19.57
CA CYS A 104 13.76 -6.50 -18.85
C CYS A 104 12.92 -7.36 -19.79
N ASP A 105 12.72 -8.63 -19.46
CA ASP A 105 11.70 -9.45 -20.12
C ASP A 105 10.36 -8.68 -20.16
N PRO A 106 9.54 -8.83 -21.22
CA PRO A 106 8.22 -8.22 -21.26
C PRO A 106 7.46 -8.62 -20.01
N ILE A 107 7.06 -7.62 -19.21
CA ILE A 107 6.31 -7.82 -17.97
C ILE A 107 5.04 -8.59 -18.33
N SER A 108 4.97 -9.87 -17.96
CA SER A 108 3.70 -10.58 -17.93
C SER A 108 2.79 -9.83 -16.97
N THR A 109 1.66 -9.33 -17.46
CA THR A 109 0.63 -8.78 -16.58
C THR A 109 0.31 -9.82 -15.50
N PRO A 110 0.29 -9.45 -14.20
CA PRO A 110 -0.14 -10.36 -13.16
C PRO A 110 -1.47 -11.01 -13.53
N SER A 111 -1.67 -12.28 -13.19
CA SER A 111 -3.00 -12.89 -13.35
C SER A 111 -4.00 -12.14 -12.48
N GLU A 112 -5.27 -12.11 -12.89
CA GLU A 112 -6.35 -11.41 -12.16
C GLU A 112 -6.39 -11.83 -10.69
N ILE A 113 -6.23 -13.12 -10.40
CA ILE A 113 -6.16 -13.64 -9.04
C ILE A 113 -4.96 -13.10 -8.24
N GLN A 114 -3.79 -12.92 -8.85
CA GLN A 114 -2.63 -12.34 -8.15
C GLN A 114 -2.90 -10.88 -7.77
N THR A 115 -3.62 -10.14 -8.60
CA THR A 115 -4.08 -8.78 -8.28
C THR A 115 -5.03 -8.80 -7.10
N ILE A 116 -6.09 -9.63 -7.15
CA ILE A 116 -7.07 -9.77 -6.06
C ILE A 116 -6.39 -10.14 -4.73
N LEU A 117 -5.52 -11.17 -4.73
CA LEU A 117 -4.82 -11.58 -3.50
C LEU A 117 -3.83 -10.51 -3.01
N GLY A 118 -3.22 -9.74 -3.92
CA GLY A 118 -2.38 -8.60 -3.57
C GLY A 118 -3.17 -7.46 -2.91
N ASP A 119 -4.37 -7.19 -3.41
CA ASP A 119 -5.27 -6.20 -2.84
C ASP A 119 -5.82 -6.64 -1.48
N LEU A 120 -6.20 -7.91 -1.33
CA LEU A 120 -6.60 -8.48 -0.04
C LEU A 120 -5.47 -8.43 0.99
N ALA A 121 -4.23 -8.70 0.58
CA ALA A 121 -3.07 -8.52 1.47
C ALA A 121 -2.90 -7.05 1.90
N THR A 122 -3.15 -6.10 0.99
CA THR A 122 -3.12 -4.67 1.28
C THR A 122 -4.25 -4.27 2.24
N LEU A 123 -5.46 -4.79 2.03
CA LEU A 123 -6.60 -4.60 2.92
C LEU A 123 -6.31 -5.16 4.32
N ASN A 124 -5.76 -6.36 4.43
CA ASN A 124 -5.34 -6.95 5.70
C ASN A 124 -4.33 -6.07 6.45
N ILE A 125 -3.35 -5.49 5.74
CA ILE A 125 -2.40 -4.53 6.33
C ILE A 125 -3.12 -3.27 6.81
N ALA A 126 -4.05 -2.72 6.01
CA ALA A 126 -4.81 -1.54 6.36
C ALA A 126 -5.70 -1.77 7.59
N VAL A 127 -6.36 -2.92 7.68
CA VAL A 127 -7.18 -3.34 8.84
C VAL A 127 -6.30 -3.51 10.07
N GLY A 128 -5.15 -4.19 9.95
CA GLY A 128 -4.19 -4.33 11.04
C GLY A 128 -3.64 -2.97 11.53
N TYR A 129 -3.37 -2.04 10.62
CA TYR A 129 -2.99 -0.66 10.97
C TYR A 129 -4.12 0.06 11.71
N ASN A 130 -5.38 -0.11 11.27
CA ASN A 130 -6.55 0.43 11.96
C ASN A 130 -6.68 -0.14 13.37
N LEU A 131 -6.58 -1.46 13.53
CA LEU A 131 -6.61 -2.13 14.82
C LEU A 131 -5.54 -1.58 15.78
N GLY A 132 -4.32 -1.38 15.28
CA GLY A 132 -3.24 -0.76 16.05
C GLY A 132 -3.58 0.65 16.54
N ASN A 133 -4.13 1.50 15.66
CA ASN A 133 -4.53 2.86 16.02
C ASN A 133 -5.71 2.89 17.00
N VAL A 134 -6.73 2.07 16.76
CA VAL A 134 -7.88 1.95 17.67
C VAL A 134 -7.41 1.49 19.04
N THR A 135 -6.59 0.44 19.12
CA THR A 135 -6.08 -0.09 20.39
C THR A 135 -5.24 0.94 21.15
N ALA A 136 -4.39 1.68 20.43
CA ALA A 136 -3.51 2.69 20.99
C ALA A 136 -4.22 4.00 21.38
N TYR A 137 -5.45 4.24 20.90
CA TYR A 137 -6.19 5.45 21.22
C TYR A 137 -6.51 5.52 22.72
N THR A 138 -6.04 6.58 23.39
CA THR A 138 -6.19 6.74 24.84
C THR A 138 -7.31 7.70 25.24
N GLY A 139 -7.97 8.33 24.28
CA GLY A 139 -8.95 9.39 24.53
C GLY A 139 -8.34 10.79 24.58
N GLY A 140 -9.23 11.79 24.60
CA GLY A 140 -8.88 13.22 24.59
C GLY A 140 -8.48 13.74 23.21
N ASN A 141 -8.15 15.02 23.14
CA ASN A 141 -7.84 15.71 21.89
C ASN A 141 -6.36 15.56 21.54
N ASN A 142 -5.96 14.35 21.14
CA ASN A 142 -4.60 14.07 20.69
C ASN A 142 -4.56 14.02 19.16
N LEU A 143 -4.20 15.15 18.56
CA LEU A 143 -4.12 15.31 17.10
C LEU A 143 -3.31 14.20 16.42
N THR A 144 -2.25 13.67 17.03
CA THR A 144 -1.45 12.60 16.42
C THR A 144 -2.24 11.28 16.35
N GLN A 145 -2.96 10.92 17.41
CA GLN A 145 -3.79 9.72 17.42
C GLN A 145 -5.02 9.87 16.51
N GLU A 146 -5.63 11.06 16.49
CA GLU A 146 -6.75 11.39 15.59
C GLU A 146 -6.36 11.30 14.11
N LEU A 147 -5.20 11.86 13.74
CA LEU A 147 -4.66 11.74 12.39
C LEU A 147 -4.30 10.28 12.04
N GLY A 148 -3.82 9.52 13.02
CA GLY A 148 -3.58 8.08 12.87
C GLY A 148 -4.86 7.31 12.52
N LEU A 149 -5.94 7.56 13.26
CA LEU A 149 -7.26 6.97 13.01
C LEU A 149 -7.85 7.40 11.66
N LEU A 150 -7.76 8.69 11.31
CA LEU A 150 -8.23 9.18 10.01
C LEU A 150 -7.43 8.57 8.84
N GLY A 151 -6.11 8.48 8.99
CA GLY A 151 -5.25 7.81 8.02
C GLY A 151 -5.61 6.34 7.85
N ALA A 152 -5.81 5.63 8.96
CA ALA A 152 -6.24 4.23 8.94
C ALA A 152 -7.61 4.04 8.28
N LYS A 153 -8.58 4.91 8.59
CA LYS A 153 -9.89 4.91 7.96
C LYS A 153 -9.77 5.01 6.43
N ASN A 154 -9.01 5.99 5.93
CA ASN A 154 -8.86 6.21 4.50
C ASN A 154 -8.15 5.04 3.82
N LEU A 155 -7.11 4.47 4.44
CA LEU A 155 -6.41 3.29 3.92
C LEU A 155 -7.34 2.08 3.77
N VAL A 156 -8.18 1.80 4.78
CA VAL A 156 -9.16 0.71 4.70
C VAL A 156 -10.18 0.99 3.60
N THR A 157 -10.71 2.22 3.52
CA THR A 157 -11.67 2.60 2.47
C THR A 157 -11.08 2.42 1.06
N ASP A 158 -9.88 2.95 0.83
CA ASP A 158 -9.23 2.88 -0.48
C ASP A 158 -8.92 1.41 -0.86
N ALA A 159 -8.48 0.60 0.10
CA ALA A 159 -8.23 -0.82 -0.13
C ALA A 159 -9.51 -1.61 -0.43
N LEU A 160 -10.61 -1.37 0.29
CA LEU A 160 -11.91 -1.99 0.01
C LEU A 160 -12.40 -1.65 -1.40
N VAL A 161 -12.35 -0.36 -1.76
CA VAL A 161 -12.81 0.12 -3.08
C VAL A 161 -11.96 -0.48 -4.20
N GLN A 162 -10.63 -0.50 -4.06
CA GLN A 162 -9.76 -1.06 -5.07
C GLN A 162 -9.96 -2.58 -5.21
N THR A 163 -10.01 -3.31 -4.08
CA THR A 163 -10.23 -4.76 -4.10
C THR A 163 -11.57 -5.10 -4.76
N ALA A 164 -12.66 -4.40 -4.41
CA ALA A 164 -13.96 -4.64 -5.00
C ALA A 164 -13.97 -4.37 -6.52
N SER A 165 -13.30 -3.29 -6.94
CA SER A 165 -13.16 -2.96 -8.37
C SER A 165 -12.40 -4.06 -9.13
N ASP A 166 -11.33 -4.61 -8.56
CA ASP A 166 -10.49 -5.58 -9.24
C ASP A 166 -11.12 -6.99 -9.23
N VAL A 167 -11.90 -7.33 -8.19
CA VAL A 167 -12.76 -8.53 -8.17
C VAL A 167 -13.87 -8.42 -9.22
N ASP A 168 -14.57 -7.27 -9.29
CA ASP A 168 -15.65 -7.09 -10.28
C ASP A 168 -15.14 -7.17 -11.72
N ALA A 169 -13.93 -6.66 -11.98
CA ALA A 169 -13.28 -6.73 -13.28
C ALA A 169 -12.81 -8.15 -13.67
N ALA A 170 -12.64 -9.04 -12.70
CA ALA A 170 -12.13 -10.39 -12.94
C ALA A 170 -13.16 -11.33 -13.59
N GLY A 171 -12.65 -12.38 -14.23
CA GLY A 171 -13.46 -13.53 -14.61
C GLY A 171 -14.00 -14.30 -13.40
N ARG A 172 -14.79 -15.34 -13.66
CA ARG A 172 -15.19 -16.29 -12.62
C ARG A 172 -13.94 -16.99 -12.08
N LEU A 173 -13.81 -17.05 -10.76
CA LEU A 173 -12.66 -17.68 -10.08
C LEU A 173 -12.65 -19.19 -10.34
N SER A 174 -11.48 -19.82 -10.39
CA SER A 174 -11.38 -21.28 -10.28
C SER A 174 -11.77 -21.77 -8.89
N VAL A 175 -11.82 -23.09 -8.67
CA VAL A 175 -12.09 -23.64 -7.32
C VAL A 175 -10.96 -23.27 -6.37
N GLU A 176 -9.71 -23.46 -6.79
CA GLU A 176 -8.53 -23.16 -6.00
C GLU A 176 -8.41 -21.65 -5.70
N ASP A 177 -8.72 -20.80 -6.68
CA ASP A 177 -8.67 -19.35 -6.50
C ASP A 177 -9.79 -18.87 -5.56
N SER A 178 -11.00 -19.40 -5.69
CA SER A 178 -12.14 -19.10 -4.82
C SER A 178 -11.83 -19.45 -3.36
N THR A 179 -11.25 -20.63 -3.12
CA THR A 179 -10.81 -21.04 -1.77
C THR A 179 -9.70 -20.13 -1.24
N SER A 180 -8.73 -19.74 -2.07
CA SER A 180 -7.64 -18.83 -1.66
C SER A 180 -8.15 -17.43 -1.27
N VAL A 181 -9.17 -16.93 -1.98
CA VAL A 181 -9.87 -15.67 -1.63
C VAL A 181 -10.63 -15.84 -0.32
N LEU A 182 -11.33 -16.96 -0.12
CA LEU A 182 -12.06 -17.24 1.11
C LEU A 182 -11.14 -17.29 2.34
N ASP A 183 -9.99 -17.96 2.23
CA ASP A 183 -8.99 -18.02 3.30
C ASP A 183 -8.47 -16.62 3.65
N SER A 184 -8.20 -15.80 2.63
CA SER A 184 -7.72 -14.42 2.81
C SER A 184 -8.78 -13.53 3.47
N ILE A 185 -10.02 -13.59 3.01
CA ILE A 185 -11.15 -12.82 3.57
C ILE A 185 -11.46 -13.26 5.01
N SER A 186 -11.36 -14.55 5.34
CA SER A 186 -11.58 -15.04 6.70
C SER A 186 -10.61 -14.42 7.72
N VAL A 187 -9.34 -14.24 7.34
CA VAL A 187 -8.35 -13.56 8.21
C VAL A 187 -8.69 -12.09 8.40
N ILE A 188 -9.11 -11.40 7.34
CA ILE A 188 -9.51 -9.99 7.39
C ILE A 188 -10.77 -9.81 8.25
N HIS A 189 -11.73 -10.72 8.11
CA HIS A 189 -12.96 -10.78 8.92
C HIS A 189 -12.66 -10.82 10.42
N ASP A 190 -11.81 -11.76 10.85
CA ASP A 190 -11.41 -11.87 12.26
C ASP A 190 -10.79 -10.57 12.79
N GLN A 191 -9.95 -9.90 11.99
CA GLN A 191 -9.36 -8.62 12.37
C GLN A 191 -10.38 -7.48 12.45
N LEU A 192 -11.33 -7.43 11.51
CA LEU A 192 -12.39 -6.42 11.53
C LEU A 192 -13.29 -6.57 12.76
N LEU A 193 -13.60 -7.80 13.18
CA LEU A 193 -14.33 -8.03 14.43
C LEU A 193 -13.57 -7.46 15.64
N LEU A 194 -12.24 -7.59 15.68
CA LEU A 194 -11.40 -6.99 16.71
C LEU A 194 -11.40 -5.45 16.63
N VAL A 195 -11.33 -4.88 15.43
CA VAL A 195 -11.41 -3.42 15.22
C VAL A 195 -12.73 -2.87 15.75
N LEU A 196 -13.86 -3.48 15.39
CA LEU A 196 -15.19 -3.06 15.82
C LEU A 196 -15.36 -3.18 17.33
N SER A 197 -14.90 -4.29 17.92
CA SER A 197 -14.86 -4.47 19.37
C SER A 197 -14.00 -3.39 20.05
N GLY A 198 -12.85 -3.07 19.47
CA GLY A 198 -11.94 -2.03 19.96
C GLY A 198 -12.54 -0.63 19.95
N PHE A 199 -13.27 -0.27 18.88
CA PHE A 199 -14.00 1.00 18.85
C PHE A 199 -15.05 1.06 19.94
N ARG A 200 -15.88 0.01 20.08
CA ARG A 200 -16.91 -0.06 21.12
C ARG A 200 -16.33 0.06 22.53
N GLY A 201 -15.24 -0.65 22.80
CA GLY A 201 -14.53 -0.56 24.08
C GLY A 201 -13.97 0.84 24.38
N LYS A 202 -13.92 1.74 23.40
CA LYS A 202 -13.45 3.12 23.51
C LYS A 202 -14.53 4.17 23.23
N ALA A 203 -15.80 3.78 23.17
CA ALA A 203 -16.91 4.68 22.83
C ALA A 203 -16.92 5.97 23.69
N SER A 204 -16.82 5.84 25.01
CA SER A 204 -16.77 6.99 25.94
C SER A 204 -15.55 7.90 25.74
N ALA A 205 -14.40 7.35 25.31
CA ALA A 205 -13.20 8.11 25.02
C ALA A 205 -13.30 8.90 23.71
N PHE A 206 -14.03 8.36 22.72
CA PHE A 206 -14.36 9.08 21.49
C PHE A 206 -15.42 10.15 21.74
N GLU A 207 -16.42 9.86 22.56
CA GLU A 207 -17.44 10.83 22.98
C GLU A 207 -16.81 12.02 23.72
N ALA A 208 -15.95 11.75 24.70
CA ALA A 208 -15.24 12.79 25.45
C ALA A 208 -14.34 13.68 24.57
N ALA A 209 -13.85 13.16 23.44
CA ALA A 209 -13.07 13.91 22.45
C ALA A 209 -13.94 14.58 21.36
N GLY A 210 -15.27 14.39 21.38
CA GLY A 210 -16.16 14.93 20.35
C GLY A 210 -16.03 14.23 18.98
N LEU A 211 -15.54 12.99 18.96
CA LEU A 211 -15.26 12.24 17.73
C LEU A 211 -16.34 11.21 17.35
N SER A 212 -17.37 10.99 18.19
CA SER A 212 -18.39 9.96 17.95
C SER A 212 -19.02 10.04 16.56
N ALA A 213 -19.38 11.24 16.09
CA ALA A 213 -19.96 11.42 14.77
C ALA A 213 -19.00 11.05 13.62
N SER A 214 -17.69 11.32 13.79
CA SER A 214 -16.69 10.96 12.80
C SER A 214 -16.43 9.45 12.77
N VAL A 215 -16.44 8.80 13.94
CA VAL A 215 -16.33 7.34 14.06
C VAL A 215 -17.55 6.66 13.44
N LEU A 216 -18.76 7.13 13.76
CA LEU A 216 -20.01 6.64 13.19
C LEU A 216 -19.99 6.72 11.65
N ALA A 217 -19.66 7.89 11.10
CA ALA A 217 -19.57 8.07 9.65
C ALA A 217 -18.51 7.16 9.00
N GLY A 218 -17.39 6.95 9.70
CA GLY A 218 -16.35 5.99 9.29
C GLY A 218 -16.86 4.56 9.23
N MET A 219 -17.53 4.10 10.29
CA MET A 219 -18.10 2.74 10.35
C MET A 219 -19.15 2.51 9.27
N GLN A 220 -20.05 3.47 9.05
CA GLN A 220 -21.06 3.39 8.00
C GLN A 220 -20.43 3.32 6.61
N THR A 221 -19.37 4.10 6.38
CA THR A 221 -18.62 4.08 5.11
C THR A 221 -17.94 2.73 4.89
N HIS A 222 -17.26 2.19 5.90
CA HIS A 222 -16.60 0.88 5.79
C HIS A 222 -17.61 -0.23 5.58
N HIS A 223 -18.69 -0.28 6.37
CA HIS A 223 -19.75 -1.28 6.21
C HIS A 223 -20.34 -1.29 4.80
N ALA A 224 -20.63 -0.11 4.23
CA ALA A 224 -21.16 -0.01 2.88
C ALA A 224 -20.16 -0.52 1.82
N HIS A 225 -18.87 -0.24 1.97
CA HIS A 225 -17.85 -0.71 1.04
C HIS A 225 -17.55 -2.21 1.19
N GLU A 226 -17.66 -2.76 2.39
CA GLU A 226 -17.53 -4.19 2.60
C GLU A 226 -18.67 -4.96 1.95
N ILE A 227 -19.93 -4.51 2.08
CA ILE A 227 -21.06 -5.12 1.36
C ILE A 227 -20.77 -5.17 -0.15
N ILE A 228 -20.29 -4.07 -0.73
CA ILE A 228 -19.91 -4.02 -2.16
C ILE A 228 -18.79 -5.02 -2.49
N LEU A 229 -17.81 -5.19 -1.60
CA LEU A 229 -16.74 -6.18 -1.79
C LEU A 229 -17.28 -7.62 -1.71
N TYR A 230 -18.12 -7.95 -0.73
CA TYR A 230 -18.70 -9.28 -0.59
C TYR A 230 -19.61 -9.61 -1.79
N ASP A 231 -20.49 -8.68 -2.20
CA ASP A 231 -21.32 -8.81 -3.40
C ASP A 231 -20.47 -9.14 -4.64
N ALA A 232 -19.35 -8.43 -4.83
CA ALA A 232 -18.43 -8.66 -5.94
C ALA A 232 -17.77 -10.04 -5.85
N ILE A 233 -17.30 -10.45 -4.67
CA ILE A 233 -16.65 -11.76 -4.48
C ILE A 233 -17.64 -12.90 -4.74
N GLU A 234 -18.84 -12.82 -4.18
CA GLU A 234 -19.87 -13.85 -4.33
C GLU A 234 -20.28 -14.06 -5.78
N ALA A 235 -20.37 -12.98 -6.56
CA ALA A 235 -20.65 -13.05 -7.99
C ALA A 235 -19.58 -13.80 -8.80
N LYS A 236 -18.32 -13.82 -8.32
CA LYS A 236 -17.18 -14.45 -8.99
C LYS A 236 -16.78 -15.80 -8.39
N ALA A 237 -17.16 -16.06 -7.15
CA ALA A 237 -16.80 -17.25 -6.39
C ALA A 237 -17.39 -18.54 -6.97
N GLN A 238 -16.84 -19.67 -6.53
CA GLN A 238 -17.42 -20.97 -6.82
C GLN A 238 -18.64 -21.25 -5.92
N PRO A 239 -19.66 -21.99 -6.40
CA PRO A 239 -20.91 -22.15 -5.68
C PRO A 239 -20.76 -22.88 -4.34
N THR A 240 -19.69 -23.66 -4.18
CA THR A 240 -19.35 -24.34 -2.93
C THR A 240 -18.90 -23.38 -1.84
N ASP A 241 -18.32 -22.24 -2.20
CA ASP A 241 -17.72 -21.29 -1.26
C ASP A 241 -18.65 -20.10 -0.98
N VAL A 242 -19.62 -19.80 -1.87
CA VAL A 242 -20.61 -18.72 -1.70
C VAL A 242 -21.32 -18.77 -0.32
N PRO A 243 -21.79 -19.92 0.20
CA PRO A 243 -22.41 -19.96 1.53
C PRO A 243 -21.47 -19.51 2.66
N SER A 244 -20.17 -19.75 2.52
CA SER A 244 -19.16 -19.30 3.50
C SER A 244 -18.97 -17.79 3.44
N PHE A 245 -18.89 -17.20 2.24
CA PHE A 245 -18.83 -15.74 2.08
C PHE A 245 -20.06 -15.05 2.68
N LEU A 246 -21.26 -15.52 2.37
CA LEU A 246 -22.52 -15.02 2.95
C LEU A 246 -22.54 -15.11 4.49
N SER A 247 -21.98 -16.19 5.05
CA SER A 247 -21.89 -16.35 6.50
C SER A 247 -20.92 -15.36 7.14
N LEU A 248 -19.79 -15.08 6.48
CA LEU A 248 -18.82 -14.08 6.93
C LEU A 248 -19.42 -12.67 6.85
N GLU A 249 -20.07 -12.34 5.74
CA GLU A 249 -20.77 -11.06 5.54
C GLU A 249 -21.83 -10.84 6.62
N ALA A 250 -22.74 -11.81 6.83
CA ALA A 250 -23.80 -11.69 7.83
C ALA A 250 -23.27 -11.52 9.27
N SER A 251 -22.19 -12.23 9.60
CA SER A 251 -21.51 -12.09 10.90
C SER A 251 -20.92 -10.68 11.06
N LEU A 252 -20.27 -10.17 10.03
CA LEU A 252 -19.65 -8.85 10.05
C LEU A 252 -20.69 -7.72 10.08
N GLY A 253 -21.75 -7.82 9.28
CA GLY A 253 -22.88 -6.88 9.30
C GLY A 253 -23.57 -6.82 10.67
N THR A 254 -23.68 -7.95 11.38
CA THR A 254 -24.15 -7.97 12.77
C THR A 254 -23.23 -7.18 13.69
N ALA A 255 -21.91 -7.37 13.58
CA ALA A 255 -20.93 -6.65 14.39
C ALA A 255 -20.93 -5.14 14.09
N TYR A 256 -21.03 -4.74 12.82
CA TYR A 256 -21.19 -3.34 12.42
C TYR A 256 -22.44 -2.71 13.01
N ASN A 257 -23.60 -3.37 12.92
CA ASN A 257 -24.85 -2.85 13.47
C ASN A 257 -24.76 -2.61 14.97
N VAL A 258 -24.13 -3.53 15.72
CA VAL A 258 -23.87 -3.35 17.16
C VAL A 258 -22.92 -2.18 17.43
N ALA A 259 -21.84 -2.05 16.65
CA ALA A 259 -20.89 -0.95 16.82
C ALA A 259 -21.51 0.41 16.47
N ILE A 260 -22.22 0.51 15.35
CA ILE A 260 -22.93 1.72 14.90
C ILE A 260 -23.92 2.21 15.96
N ALA A 261 -24.69 1.30 16.57
CA ALA A 261 -25.65 1.64 17.62
C ALA A 261 -24.97 2.25 18.87
N GLU A 262 -23.72 1.89 19.17
CA GLU A 262 -22.95 2.44 20.29
C GLU A 262 -22.55 3.91 20.07
N PHE A 263 -22.45 4.35 18.81
CA PHE A 263 -22.03 5.71 18.43
C PHE A 263 -23.17 6.58 17.90
N SER A 264 -24.41 6.08 17.90
CA SER A 264 -25.60 6.76 17.37
C SER A 264 -26.33 7.60 18.40
#